data_AF-A0A9K3LA36-F1
#
_entry.id   AF-A0A9K3LA36-F1
#
_cell.length_a   1.000
_cell.length_b   1.000
_cell.length_c   1.000
_cell.angle_alpha   90.00
_cell.angle_beta   90.00
_cell.angle_gamma   90.00
#
_symmetry.space_group_name_H-M   'P 1'
#
loop_
_entity.id
_entity.type
_entity.pdbx_description
1 polymer ?
#
loop_
_entity_poly.entity_id
_entity_poly.type
_entity_poly.pdbx_seq_one_letter_code
_entity_poly.pdbx_strand_id
1 'polypeptide(L)'
;MADSSLQPSDPKRLKISGIDLVDLAKNCVGRHPDSDIEIALAFVKETVPQFAKESNDRLVKVGRNVKSLVRNDADPDGIVLPIHAALELQVQECHLLSESASLKVPKVRFGKTNIEMPIITLGCMRFQQRWGDTVQTMNQVYSDCQDNLVAILRRAILDFGINHIETARGYGCSELQLGCAFQQLFATGEIKREDLILQTKVGPREDPNEFRKLMEQSFKALQVDYIDLFAFHGLNGDWQWEWMFGDKHKENCWSIIQEYKAAGKIKFIGFSTHGPTDLINKLIETDKFDYANVHHHFCGSYTASGDGPDHMGNISCLRKMKERDMGAFIISPCDKGGKIYEPSQKLRSLTLPDCEPMAFGLAWLWNLHRHDPHQAEAHTLTIGAARPSDLDQLAVAAHLQGKDEMFPKVVTVSKRLQQAQVDALGQDWLDSCYDGTIKAKDSLYMVEHNQLIWMYNCIKAWGMLAFAKDRYNTFVNNTKNYDPSLTHDENIDKIGRGGWGFTPGVVPQAGKDYFVDDLAGIPEKNRSRVKEAYDFVMKLCGPMPAGKEESKSACEEGAAPGPEKPKTPVAYQTSYELKPWKDYPDRHYPY
;
A
#
# COMPACT_ATOMS: atom_id res chain seq x y z
N MET A 1 26.43 29.91 -20.35
CA MET A 1 26.53 29.86 -21.82
C MET A 1 25.93 28.54 -22.24
N ALA A 2 24.93 28.59 -23.10
CA ALA A 2 24.15 27.45 -23.55
C ALA A 2 25.02 26.55 -24.45
N ASP A 3 25.06 25.26 -24.13
CA ASP A 3 25.26 24.23 -25.14
C ASP A 3 23.98 23.40 -25.18
N SER A 4 23.24 23.62 -26.26
CA SER A 4 21.92 23.08 -26.54
C SER A 4 22.07 21.99 -27.60
N SER A 5 22.30 20.75 -27.17
CA SER A 5 22.11 19.58 -28.03
C SER A 5 21.89 18.28 -27.24
N LEU A 6 20.78 18.23 -26.50
CA LEU A 6 20.07 16.97 -26.29
C LEU A 6 18.71 17.14 -26.93
N GLN A 7 18.65 16.88 -28.24
CA GLN A 7 17.38 16.64 -28.90
C GLN A 7 16.72 15.41 -28.26
N PRO A 8 15.39 15.36 -28.12
CA PRO A 8 14.70 14.12 -27.79
C PRO A 8 15.10 13.09 -28.83
N SER A 9 15.68 11.98 -28.40
CA SER A 9 15.97 10.86 -29.29
C SER A 9 14.69 10.47 -30.03
N ASP A 10 14.74 10.53 -31.35
CA ASP A 10 13.73 10.07 -32.30
C ASP A 10 13.12 8.73 -31.83
N PRO A 11 11.79 8.56 -31.69
CA PRO A 11 11.13 7.33 -31.23
C PRO A 11 11.26 6.13 -32.18
N LYS A 12 12.24 6.12 -33.07
CA LYS A 12 12.50 5.00 -33.97
C LYS A 12 13.09 3.81 -33.20
N ARG A 13 12.17 2.96 -32.77
CA ARG A 13 12.26 1.49 -32.82
C ARG A 13 13.65 0.92 -32.51
N LEU A 14 13.98 0.78 -31.23
CA LEU A 14 14.80 -0.35 -30.81
C LEU A 14 13.91 -1.59 -30.84
N LYS A 15 13.71 -2.14 -32.04
CA LYS A 15 13.05 -3.44 -32.19
C LYS A 15 13.86 -4.46 -31.42
N ILE A 16 13.30 -5.05 -30.37
CA ILE A 16 13.76 -6.36 -29.92
C ILE A 16 13.58 -7.28 -31.14
N SER A 17 14.70 -7.78 -31.70
CA SER A 17 14.76 -8.77 -32.79
C SER A 17 13.93 -8.54 -34.06
N GLY A 18 13.56 -7.30 -34.41
CA GLY A 18 12.78 -7.04 -35.64
C GLY A 18 11.26 -7.19 -35.49
N ILE A 19 10.79 -7.62 -34.32
CA ILE A 19 9.39 -7.93 -33.99
C ILE A 19 8.62 -6.66 -33.62
N ASP A 20 7.39 -6.53 -34.10
CA ASP A 20 6.46 -5.50 -33.61
C ASP A 20 5.70 -6.06 -32.40
N LEU A 21 6.06 -5.58 -31.20
CA LEU A 21 5.52 -6.11 -29.94
C LEU A 21 4.00 -5.90 -29.83
N VAL A 22 3.48 -4.81 -30.38
CA VAL A 22 2.05 -4.51 -30.33
C VAL A 22 1.28 -5.50 -31.22
N ASP A 23 1.76 -5.73 -32.43
CA ASP A 23 1.14 -6.71 -33.33
C ASP A 23 1.26 -8.13 -32.77
N LEU A 24 2.40 -8.49 -32.18
CA LEU A 24 2.57 -9.77 -31.50
C LEU A 24 1.55 -9.92 -30.35
N ALA A 25 1.44 -8.93 -29.49
CA ALA A 25 0.49 -8.94 -28.37
C ALA A 25 -0.96 -9.07 -28.86
N LYS A 26 -1.35 -8.30 -29.88
CA LYS A 26 -2.68 -8.38 -30.53
C LYS A 26 -2.95 -9.78 -31.09
N ASN A 27 -1.98 -10.35 -31.80
CA ASN A 27 -2.10 -11.69 -32.38
C ASN A 27 -2.19 -12.79 -31.30
N CYS A 28 -1.45 -12.66 -30.20
CA CYS A 28 -1.52 -13.61 -29.08
C CYS A 28 -2.89 -13.54 -28.38
N VAL A 29 -3.37 -12.33 -28.05
CA VAL A 29 -4.69 -12.12 -27.43
C VAL A 29 -5.82 -12.59 -28.36
N GLY A 30 -5.72 -12.31 -29.67
CA GLY A 30 -6.70 -12.76 -30.66
C GLY A 30 -6.79 -14.27 -30.80
N ARG A 31 -5.66 -14.99 -30.70
CA ARG A 31 -5.62 -16.46 -30.77
C ARG A 31 -6.09 -17.15 -29.48
N HIS A 32 -5.85 -16.53 -28.33
CA HIS A 32 -6.08 -17.14 -27.02
C HIS A 32 -6.84 -16.20 -26.05
N PRO A 33 -8.01 -15.66 -26.44
CA PRO A 33 -8.67 -14.56 -25.71
C PRO A 33 -8.96 -14.87 -24.23
N ASP A 34 -9.19 -16.15 -23.91
CA ASP A 34 -9.63 -16.61 -22.59
C ASP A 34 -8.52 -17.30 -21.77
N SER A 35 -7.32 -17.48 -22.33
CA SER A 35 -6.22 -18.18 -21.63
C SER A 35 -5.02 -17.25 -21.39
N ASP A 36 -4.82 -16.85 -20.13
CA ASP A 36 -3.66 -16.02 -19.75
C ASP A 36 -2.34 -16.76 -20.01
N ILE A 37 -2.28 -18.06 -19.71
CA ILE A 37 -1.07 -18.88 -19.90
C ILE A 37 -0.71 -19.00 -21.38
N GLU A 38 -1.68 -19.29 -22.25
CA GLU A 38 -1.40 -19.44 -23.69
C GLU A 38 -1.00 -18.10 -24.32
N ILE A 39 -1.62 -16.98 -23.92
CA ILE A 39 -1.18 -15.64 -24.32
C ILE A 39 0.28 -15.43 -23.89
N ALA A 40 0.61 -15.73 -22.64
CA ALA A 40 1.94 -15.54 -22.10
C ALA A 40 2.96 -16.40 -22.85
N LEU A 41 2.70 -17.70 -23.01
CA LEU A 41 3.58 -18.62 -23.72
C LEU A 41 3.82 -18.18 -25.16
N ALA A 42 2.76 -17.78 -25.89
CA ALA A 42 2.91 -17.28 -27.24
C ALA A 42 3.71 -15.97 -27.31
N PHE A 43 3.58 -15.10 -26.31
CA PHE A 43 4.33 -13.84 -26.24
C PHE A 43 5.80 -14.04 -25.84
N VAL A 44 6.08 -14.79 -24.77
CA VAL A 44 7.44 -14.98 -24.25
C VAL A 44 8.28 -15.91 -25.12
N LYS A 45 7.69 -16.85 -25.86
CA LYS A 45 8.46 -17.69 -26.82
C LYS A 45 9.14 -16.87 -27.91
N GLU A 46 8.55 -15.75 -28.31
CA GLU A 46 9.08 -14.89 -29.36
C GLU A 46 9.99 -13.76 -28.80
N THR A 47 9.84 -13.43 -27.51
CA THR A 47 10.54 -12.30 -26.88
C THR A 47 11.60 -12.72 -25.87
N VAL A 48 11.25 -13.60 -24.93
CA VAL A 48 12.10 -14.09 -23.83
C VAL A 48 11.94 -15.62 -23.68
N PRO A 49 12.45 -16.43 -24.63
CA PRO A 49 12.13 -17.86 -24.71
C PRO A 49 12.44 -18.66 -23.45
N GLN A 50 13.47 -18.25 -22.70
CA GLN A 50 13.86 -18.84 -21.43
C GLN A 50 12.78 -18.72 -20.34
N PHE A 51 11.95 -17.65 -20.39
CA PHE A 51 10.86 -17.44 -19.45
C PHE A 51 9.69 -18.39 -19.69
N ALA A 52 9.59 -19.02 -20.87
CA ALA A 52 8.53 -19.98 -21.18
C ALA A 52 8.54 -21.23 -20.28
N LYS A 53 9.65 -21.48 -19.56
CA LYS A 53 9.81 -22.62 -18.64
C LYS A 53 9.48 -22.27 -17.18
N GLU A 54 9.07 -21.03 -16.93
CA GLU A 54 8.73 -20.56 -15.59
C GLU A 54 7.38 -21.10 -15.12
N SER A 55 7.08 -20.91 -13.83
CA SER A 55 5.85 -21.41 -13.22
C SER A 55 4.58 -20.81 -13.86
N ASN A 56 3.48 -21.57 -13.80
CA ASN A 56 2.17 -21.10 -14.25
C ASN A 56 1.76 -19.77 -13.59
N ASP A 57 2.11 -19.57 -12.32
CA ASP A 57 1.86 -18.32 -11.60
C ASP A 57 2.48 -17.10 -12.31
N ARG A 58 3.76 -17.22 -12.71
CA ARG A 58 4.48 -16.16 -13.43
C ARG A 58 3.94 -15.98 -14.85
N LEU A 59 3.63 -17.06 -15.56
CA LEU A 59 3.03 -16.99 -16.89
C LEU A 59 1.66 -16.32 -16.86
N VAL A 60 0.79 -16.63 -15.89
CA VAL A 60 -0.52 -15.96 -15.73
C VAL A 60 -0.35 -14.46 -15.57
N LYS A 61 0.62 -14.00 -14.76
CA LYS A 61 0.90 -12.57 -14.58
C LYS A 61 1.26 -11.89 -15.90
N VAL A 62 2.17 -12.48 -16.69
CA VAL A 62 2.56 -11.96 -18.01
C VAL A 62 1.35 -11.90 -18.95
N GLY A 63 0.57 -12.98 -19.02
CA GLY A 63 -0.61 -13.07 -19.88
C GLY A 63 -1.65 -12.01 -19.60
N ARG A 64 -1.94 -11.77 -18.31
CA ARG A 64 -2.85 -10.70 -17.87
C ARG A 64 -2.34 -9.31 -18.25
N ASN A 65 -1.04 -9.06 -18.06
CA ASN A 65 -0.44 -7.78 -18.41
C ASN A 65 -0.54 -7.52 -19.93
N VAL A 66 -0.16 -8.49 -20.76
CA VAL A 66 -0.28 -8.42 -22.23
C VAL A 66 -1.73 -8.18 -22.64
N LYS A 67 -2.67 -8.97 -22.10
CA LYS A 67 -4.11 -8.84 -22.36
C LYS A 67 -4.63 -7.45 -21.98
N SER A 68 -4.21 -6.90 -20.84
CA SER A 68 -4.64 -5.56 -20.40
C SER A 68 -4.19 -4.44 -21.31
N LEU A 69 -2.96 -4.52 -21.83
CA LEU A 69 -2.38 -3.49 -22.67
C LEU A 69 -3.08 -3.42 -24.02
N VAL A 70 -3.44 -4.57 -24.58
CA VAL A 70 -4.13 -4.66 -25.88
C VAL A 70 -5.60 -4.26 -25.79
N ARG A 71 -6.30 -4.60 -24.69
CA ARG A 71 -7.73 -4.27 -24.52
C ARG A 71 -7.99 -2.77 -24.37
N ASN A 72 -7.01 -2.02 -23.89
CA ASN A 72 -7.10 -0.57 -23.64
C ASN A 72 -6.51 0.29 -24.78
N ASP A 73 -6.32 -0.27 -25.99
CA ASP A 73 -5.74 0.42 -27.15
C ASP A 73 -6.71 1.42 -27.84
N ALA A 74 -7.99 1.44 -27.43
CA ALA A 74 -9.00 2.34 -27.97
C ALA A 74 -9.83 2.97 -26.84
N ASP A 75 -9.28 4.00 -26.18
CA ASP A 75 -10.00 4.76 -25.16
C ASP A 75 -10.80 5.93 -25.79
N PRO A 76 -12.14 5.95 -25.67
CA PRO A 76 -12.97 7.08 -26.09
C PRO A 76 -12.69 8.42 -25.35
N ASP A 77 -12.05 8.41 -24.18
CA ASP A 77 -11.64 9.62 -23.45
C ASP A 77 -10.28 10.18 -23.90
N GLY A 78 -9.64 9.58 -24.91
CA GLY A 78 -8.40 10.06 -25.51
C GLY A 78 -7.12 9.73 -24.74
N ILE A 79 -7.17 8.87 -23.71
CA ILE A 79 -5.96 8.38 -23.05
C ILE A 79 -5.34 7.27 -23.88
N VAL A 80 -4.17 7.57 -24.44
CA VAL A 80 -3.39 6.59 -25.20
C VAL A 80 -2.29 6.04 -24.30
N LEU A 81 -2.36 4.76 -23.97
CA LEU A 81 -1.25 4.08 -23.29
C LEU A 81 -0.08 3.93 -24.28
N PRO A 82 1.17 4.16 -23.86
CA PRO A 82 2.33 3.85 -24.68
C PRO A 82 2.59 2.34 -24.70
N ILE A 83 1.71 1.59 -25.37
CA ILE A 83 1.64 0.11 -25.33
C ILE A 83 2.98 -0.53 -25.66
N HIS A 84 3.67 -0.04 -26.69
CA HIS A 84 4.97 -0.59 -27.09
C HIS A 84 5.99 -0.54 -25.94
N ALA A 85 6.13 0.62 -25.29
CA ALA A 85 7.05 0.79 -24.19
C ALA A 85 6.65 -0.01 -22.94
N ALA A 86 5.34 -0.17 -22.70
CA ALA A 86 4.85 -1.02 -21.61
C ALA A 86 5.20 -2.51 -21.84
N LEU A 87 5.10 -2.97 -23.10
CA LEU A 87 5.52 -4.32 -23.47
C LEU A 87 7.04 -4.49 -23.37
N GLU A 88 7.84 -3.46 -23.71
CA GLU A 88 9.29 -3.47 -23.51
C GLU A 88 9.66 -3.61 -22.03
N LEU A 89 8.99 -2.88 -21.13
CA LEU A 89 9.18 -3.04 -19.69
C LEU A 89 8.85 -4.47 -19.22
N GLN A 90 7.77 -5.07 -19.74
CA GLN A 90 7.40 -6.46 -19.43
C GLN A 90 8.46 -7.45 -19.92
N VAL A 91 9.02 -7.24 -21.11
CA VAL A 91 10.11 -8.07 -21.67
C VAL A 91 11.38 -7.92 -20.83
N GLN A 92 11.75 -6.70 -20.45
CA GLN A 92 12.90 -6.43 -19.58
C GLN A 92 12.74 -7.09 -18.20
N GLU A 93 11.54 -6.98 -17.58
CA GLU A 93 11.21 -7.69 -16.34
C GLU A 93 11.43 -9.20 -16.50
N CYS A 94 10.91 -9.80 -17.59
CA CYS A 94 11.08 -11.22 -17.85
C CYS A 94 12.56 -11.61 -18.02
N HIS A 95 13.36 -10.83 -18.77
CA HIS A 95 14.79 -11.09 -18.93
C HIS A 95 15.53 -11.12 -17.59
N LEU A 96 15.34 -10.08 -16.77
CA LEU A 96 16.00 -9.98 -15.46
C LEU A 96 15.62 -11.13 -14.53
N LEU A 97 14.34 -11.51 -14.52
CA LEU A 97 13.87 -12.61 -13.68
C LEU A 97 14.35 -13.98 -14.16
N SER A 98 14.63 -14.16 -15.45
CA SER A 98 15.23 -15.40 -15.96
C SER A 98 16.74 -15.49 -15.67
N GLU A 99 17.39 -14.38 -15.36
CA GLU A 99 18.79 -14.30 -14.91
C GLU A 99 18.91 -14.23 -13.38
N SER A 100 17.94 -14.85 -12.68
CA SER A 100 17.61 -14.67 -11.25
C SER A 100 18.78 -14.73 -10.27
N ALA A 101 19.85 -15.47 -10.58
CA ALA A 101 21.04 -15.55 -9.74
C ALA A 101 21.67 -14.18 -9.45
N SER A 102 21.51 -13.20 -10.35
CA SER A 102 22.02 -11.84 -10.21
C SER A 102 21.04 -10.85 -9.56
N LEU A 103 19.75 -11.22 -9.46
CA LEU A 103 18.69 -10.32 -9.04
C LEU A 103 18.51 -10.36 -7.52
N LYS A 104 19.31 -9.55 -6.82
CA LYS A 104 19.20 -9.35 -5.37
C LYS A 104 18.65 -7.96 -5.02
N VAL A 105 17.81 -7.92 -4.00
CA VAL A 105 17.33 -6.69 -3.37
C VAL A 105 18.47 -6.10 -2.54
N PRO A 106 18.81 -4.81 -2.73
CA PRO A 106 19.88 -4.19 -1.97
C PRO A 106 19.47 -4.01 -0.49
N LYS A 107 20.49 -3.88 0.36
CA LYS A 107 20.34 -3.62 1.78
C LYS A 107 20.87 -2.24 2.14
N VAL A 108 20.32 -1.64 3.18
CA VAL A 108 20.72 -0.35 3.74
C VAL A 108 20.77 -0.44 5.27
N ARG A 109 21.60 0.40 5.90
CA ARG A 109 21.72 0.48 7.36
C ARG A 109 20.42 1.04 7.96
N PHE A 110 19.76 0.28 8.83
CA PHE A 110 18.47 0.65 9.41
C PHE A 110 18.58 1.55 10.63
N GLY A 111 18.92 2.83 10.39
CA GLY A 111 19.14 3.81 11.46
C GLY A 111 20.08 3.29 12.55
N LYS A 112 19.81 3.67 13.80
CA LYS A 112 20.61 3.37 15.00
C LYS A 112 20.65 1.89 15.36
N THR A 113 19.83 1.05 14.72
CA THR A 113 19.89 -0.40 14.89
C THR A 113 21.12 -1.02 14.22
N ASN A 114 21.67 -0.34 13.20
CA ASN A 114 22.74 -0.84 12.33
C ASN A 114 22.44 -2.18 11.64
N ILE A 115 21.17 -2.61 11.57
CA ILE A 115 20.79 -3.80 10.79
C ILE A 115 20.95 -3.49 9.30
N GLU A 116 21.59 -4.40 8.57
CA GLU A 116 21.58 -4.40 7.10
C GLU A 116 20.21 -4.86 6.60
N MET A 117 19.31 -3.89 6.43
CA MET A 117 17.90 -4.08 6.13
C MET A 117 17.67 -4.11 4.62
N PRO A 118 17.04 -5.17 4.06
CA PRO A 118 16.63 -5.13 2.66
C PRO A 118 15.63 -3.99 2.44
N ILE A 119 15.76 -3.27 1.33
CA ILE A 119 14.87 -2.12 1.03
C ILE A 119 13.41 -2.53 0.76
N ILE A 120 13.16 -3.84 0.64
CA ILE A 120 11.85 -4.48 0.65
C ILE A 120 11.75 -5.43 1.84
N THR A 121 10.58 -5.48 2.45
CA THR A 121 10.23 -6.43 3.52
C THR A 121 9.06 -7.30 3.10
N LEU A 122 9.10 -8.58 3.45
CA LEU A 122 7.96 -9.48 3.23
C LEU A 122 6.93 -9.26 4.33
N GLY A 123 5.81 -8.62 3.98
CA GLY A 123 4.68 -8.38 4.86
C GLY A 123 3.73 -9.57 4.91
N CYS A 124 3.57 -10.18 6.08
CA CYS A 124 2.90 -11.47 6.23
C CYS A 124 1.41 -11.36 6.60
N MET A 125 0.80 -10.16 6.53
CA MET A 125 -0.65 -9.97 6.74
C MET A 125 -1.49 -10.80 5.75
N ARG A 126 -0.98 -11.05 4.54
CA ARG A 126 -1.66 -11.86 3.51
C ARG A 126 -1.58 -13.37 3.74
N PHE A 127 -0.80 -13.82 4.72
CA PHE A 127 -0.65 -15.25 5.00
C PHE A 127 -1.81 -15.83 5.79
N GLN A 128 -2.69 -15.01 6.36
CA GLN A 128 -3.87 -15.53 7.04
C GLN A 128 -4.86 -16.16 6.04
N GLN A 129 -5.36 -17.34 6.37
CA GLN A 129 -6.40 -18.02 5.60
C GLN A 129 -7.77 -17.36 5.75
N ARG A 130 -8.05 -16.80 6.94
CA ARG A 130 -9.27 -16.10 7.32
C ARG A 130 -8.94 -15.01 8.34
N TRP A 131 -9.80 -14.00 8.42
CA TRP A 131 -9.71 -12.95 9.43
C TRP A 131 -10.18 -13.45 10.80
N GLY A 132 -9.60 -12.88 11.87
CA GLY A 132 -9.93 -13.20 13.26
C GLY A 132 -9.32 -14.50 13.78
N ASP A 133 -9.58 -14.80 15.05
CA ASP A 133 -8.93 -15.91 15.79
C ASP A 133 -9.59 -17.28 15.53
N THR A 134 -10.06 -17.50 14.30
CA THR A 134 -10.76 -18.73 13.90
C THR A 134 -9.82 -19.90 13.61
N VAL A 135 -8.57 -19.61 13.27
CA VAL A 135 -7.51 -20.59 13.01
C VAL A 135 -6.46 -20.46 14.12
N GLN A 136 -6.48 -21.40 15.05
CA GLN A 136 -5.65 -21.41 16.26
C GLN A 136 -4.58 -22.51 16.24
N THR A 137 -4.75 -23.52 15.37
CA THR A 137 -3.88 -24.70 15.29
C THR A 137 -3.62 -25.09 13.83
N MET A 138 -2.47 -25.70 13.55
CA MET A 138 -2.05 -26.05 12.18
C MET A 138 -2.99 -27.04 11.46
N ASN A 139 -3.74 -27.87 12.18
CA ASN A 139 -4.75 -28.77 11.58
C ASN A 139 -5.97 -28.03 11.00
N GLN A 140 -6.12 -26.72 11.26
CA GLN A 140 -7.17 -25.88 10.67
C GLN A 140 -6.68 -25.09 9.45
N VAL A 141 -5.37 -25.12 9.19
CA VAL A 141 -4.74 -24.49 8.03
C VAL A 141 -4.83 -25.47 6.86
N TYR A 142 -5.30 -25.01 5.71
CA TYR A 142 -5.32 -25.80 4.48
C TYR A 142 -3.90 -25.99 3.96
N SER A 143 -3.60 -27.18 3.45
CA SER A 143 -2.25 -27.53 2.99
C SER A 143 -1.78 -26.61 1.85
N ASP A 144 -2.66 -26.28 0.91
CA ASP A 144 -2.37 -25.36 -0.21
C ASP A 144 -1.96 -23.96 0.27
N CYS A 145 -2.57 -23.47 1.36
CA CYS A 145 -2.23 -22.19 1.97
C CYS A 145 -0.83 -22.24 2.60
N GLN A 146 -0.51 -23.31 3.32
CA GLN A 146 0.79 -23.48 3.95
C GLN A 146 1.91 -23.67 2.90
N ASP A 147 1.68 -24.48 1.87
CA ASP A 147 2.64 -24.74 0.79
C ASP A 147 2.93 -23.46 0.00
N ASN A 148 1.90 -22.68 -0.30
CA ASN A 148 2.05 -21.39 -0.97
C ASN A 148 2.84 -20.39 -0.10
N LEU A 149 2.60 -20.34 1.21
CA LEU A 149 3.39 -19.51 2.12
C LEU A 149 4.88 -19.90 2.10
N VAL A 150 5.18 -21.20 2.18
CA VAL A 150 6.57 -21.70 2.10
C VAL A 150 7.19 -21.34 0.74
N ALA A 151 6.45 -21.44 -0.36
CA ALA A 151 6.92 -21.02 -1.68
C ALA A 151 7.22 -19.50 -1.75
N ILE A 152 6.39 -18.66 -1.11
CA ILE A 152 6.63 -17.22 -1.00
C ILE A 152 7.90 -16.94 -0.18
N LEU A 153 8.09 -17.63 0.95
CA LEU A 153 9.31 -17.49 1.76
C LEU A 153 10.56 -17.86 0.97
N ARG A 154 10.55 -18.98 0.25
CA ARG A 154 11.68 -19.38 -0.62
C ARG A 154 11.96 -18.34 -1.69
N ARG A 155 10.92 -17.86 -2.39
CA ARG A 155 11.07 -16.81 -3.42
C ARG A 155 11.64 -15.52 -2.84
N ALA A 156 11.13 -15.08 -1.69
CA ALA A 156 11.63 -13.88 -1.02
C ALA A 156 13.10 -14.03 -0.60
N ILE A 157 13.42 -15.09 0.12
CA ILE A 157 14.70 -15.23 0.82
C ILE A 157 15.79 -15.75 -0.12
N LEU A 158 15.54 -16.87 -0.80
CA LEU A 158 16.56 -17.56 -1.59
C LEU A 158 16.79 -16.85 -2.93
N ASP A 159 15.73 -16.45 -3.62
CA ASP A 159 15.87 -15.85 -4.95
C ASP A 159 16.24 -14.37 -4.85
N PHE A 160 15.57 -13.61 -3.98
CA PHE A 160 15.74 -12.14 -3.94
C PHE A 160 16.55 -11.59 -2.76
N GLY A 161 16.85 -12.39 -1.73
CA GLY A 161 17.57 -11.92 -0.54
C GLY A 161 16.71 -11.06 0.40
N ILE A 162 15.39 -11.11 0.28
CA ILE A 162 14.44 -10.44 1.16
C ILE A 162 14.33 -11.26 2.45
N ASN A 163 15.24 -10.98 3.39
CA ASN A 163 15.34 -11.73 4.65
C ASN A 163 14.70 -11.02 5.85
N HIS A 164 14.00 -9.89 5.65
CA HIS A 164 13.13 -9.30 6.67
C HIS A 164 11.70 -9.80 6.50
N ILE A 165 11.23 -10.53 7.51
CA ILE A 165 9.92 -11.15 7.58
C ILE A 165 9.10 -10.43 8.65
N GLU A 166 8.03 -9.75 8.25
CA GLU A 166 7.22 -8.91 9.13
C GLU A 166 5.82 -9.47 9.31
N THR A 167 5.46 -9.75 10.57
CA THR A 167 4.13 -10.21 10.95
C THR A 167 3.60 -9.45 12.17
N ALA A 168 2.46 -9.88 12.69
CA ALA A 168 1.85 -9.38 13.91
C ALA A 168 0.89 -10.40 14.51
N ARG A 169 0.71 -10.34 15.82
CA ARG A 169 -0.32 -11.09 16.56
C ARG A 169 -1.74 -10.83 16.04
N GLY A 170 -1.98 -9.62 15.53
CA GLY A 170 -3.28 -9.24 14.94
C GLY A 170 -3.52 -9.75 13.53
N TYR A 171 -2.56 -10.45 12.89
CA TYR A 171 -2.69 -10.93 11.51
C TYR A 171 -3.23 -12.37 11.44
N GLY A 172 -4.29 -12.66 12.17
CA GLY A 172 -4.92 -13.99 12.21
C GLY A 172 -3.90 -15.11 12.43
N CYS A 173 -3.90 -16.13 11.56
CA CYS A 173 -2.99 -17.27 11.65
C CYS A 173 -1.59 -17.05 11.02
N SER A 174 -1.17 -15.81 10.78
CA SER A 174 0.13 -15.50 10.16
C SER A 174 1.31 -16.00 11.00
N GLU A 175 1.39 -15.66 12.29
CA GLU A 175 2.48 -16.10 13.17
C GLU A 175 2.53 -17.63 13.33
N LEU A 176 1.37 -18.28 13.42
CA LEU A 176 1.25 -19.73 13.53
C LEU A 176 1.83 -20.45 12.31
N GLN A 177 1.40 -20.02 11.12
CA GLN A 177 1.87 -20.62 9.87
C GLN A 177 3.33 -20.31 9.57
N LEU A 178 3.80 -19.10 9.91
CA LEU A 178 5.21 -18.74 9.83
C LEU A 178 6.06 -19.61 10.73
N GLY A 179 5.65 -19.84 11.99
CA GLY A 179 6.39 -20.72 12.88
C GLY A 179 6.52 -22.13 12.31
N CYS A 180 5.44 -22.70 11.77
CA CYS A 180 5.50 -24.00 11.10
C CYS A 180 6.42 -23.99 9.87
N ALA A 181 6.32 -22.97 9.01
CA ALA A 181 7.14 -22.83 7.81
C ALA A 181 8.63 -22.68 8.16
N PHE A 182 8.96 -21.92 9.20
CA PHE A 182 10.32 -21.78 9.68
C PHE A 182 10.89 -23.11 10.15
N GLN A 183 10.16 -23.90 10.94
CA GLN A 183 10.64 -25.22 11.35
C GLN A 183 10.91 -26.13 10.14
N GLN A 184 10.07 -26.09 9.11
CA GLN A 184 10.30 -26.83 7.88
C GLN A 184 11.59 -26.39 7.17
N LEU A 185 11.77 -25.08 6.97
CA LEU A 185 12.92 -24.51 6.26
C LEU A 185 14.24 -24.65 7.05
N PHE A 186 14.18 -24.59 8.38
CA PHE A 186 15.33 -24.81 9.25
C PHE A 186 15.74 -26.28 9.26
N ALA A 187 14.77 -27.21 9.26
CA ALA A 187 15.04 -28.64 9.22
C ALA A 187 15.69 -29.08 7.90
N THR A 188 15.35 -28.46 6.77
CA THR A 188 16.02 -28.73 5.49
C THR A 188 17.40 -28.10 5.37
N GLY A 189 17.72 -27.13 6.22
CA GLY A 189 18.96 -26.36 6.17
C GLY A 189 19.01 -25.33 5.04
N GLU A 190 17.89 -25.10 4.34
CA GLU A 190 17.78 -24.08 3.27
C GLU A 190 18.00 -22.67 3.83
N ILE A 191 17.52 -22.41 5.05
CA ILE A 191 17.55 -21.12 5.74
C ILE A 191 17.90 -21.38 7.21
N LYS A 192 18.70 -20.51 7.84
CA LYS A 192 18.94 -20.54 9.29
C LYS A 192 18.20 -19.42 10.00
N ARG A 193 17.93 -19.59 11.29
CA ARG A 193 17.23 -18.55 12.09
C ARG A 193 18.03 -17.25 12.12
N GLU A 194 19.35 -17.32 12.26
CA GLU A 194 20.25 -16.16 12.28
C GLU A 194 20.38 -15.42 10.94
N ASP A 195 19.95 -16.03 9.82
CA ASP A 195 19.92 -15.38 8.52
C ASP A 195 18.68 -14.48 8.33
N LEU A 196 17.69 -14.59 9.22
CA LEU A 196 16.44 -13.86 9.17
C LEU A 196 16.42 -12.66 10.12
N ILE A 197 15.82 -11.57 9.65
CA ILE A 197 15.35 -10.47 10.49
C ILE A 197 13.86 -10.73 10.71
N LEU A 198 13.48 -11.18 11.90
CA LEU A 198 12.08 -11.44 12.22
C LEU A 198 11.47 -10.25 12.97
N GLN A 199 10.39 -9.69 12.43
CA GLN A 199 9.58 -8.67 13.08
C GLN A 199 8.20 -9.22 13.45
N THR A 200 7.77 -9.00 14.70
CA THR A 200 6.36 -9.12 15.08
C THR A 200 5.84 -7.89 15.82
N LYS A 201 4.53 -7.84 16.03
CA LYS A 201 3.83 -6.76 16.72
C LYS A 201 2.74 -7.29 17.64
N VAL A 202 2.66 -6.71 18.82
CA VAL A 202 1.57 -6.94 19.78
C VAL A 202 1.00 -5.59 20.17
N GLY A 203 -0.33 -5.46 20.12
CA GLY A 203 -1.00 -4.24 20.54
C GLY A 203 -0.93 -4.08 22.06
N PRO A 204 -0.74 -2.87 22.59
CA PRO A 204 -0.76 -2.64 24.04
C PRO A 204 -2.12 -3.02 24.63
N ARG A 205 -2.15 -3.28 25.94
CA ARG A 205 -3.36 -3.59 26.71
C ARG A 205 -3.39 -2.77 27.98
N GLU A 206 -4.59 -2.44 28.44
CA GLU A 206 -4.77 -1.79 29.73
C GLU A 206 -4.26 -2.69 30.86
N ASP A 207 -4.63 -3.98 30.85
CA ASP A 207 -4.09 -4.98 31.78
C ASP A 207 -2.71 -5.49 31.27
N PRO A 208 -1.61 -5.21 31.99
CA PRO A 208 -0.28 -5.69 31.62
C PRO A 208 -0.17 -7.22 31.55
N ASN A 209 -0.98 -7.96 32.32
CA ASN A 209 -0.98 -9.43 32.27
C ASN A 209 -1.53 -9.97 30.95
N GLU A 210 -2.55 -9.30 30.40
CA GLU A 210 -3.07 -9.64 29.07
C GLU A 210 -2.00 -9.41 28.00
N PHE A 211 -1.28 -8.27 28.09
CA PHE A 211 -0.18 -7.97 27.18
C PHE A 211 0.93 -9.04 27.25
N ARG A 212 1.35 -9.44 28.46
CA ARG A 212 2.36 -10.50 28.65
C ARG A 212 1.89 -11.84 28.05
N LYS A 213 0.64 -12.21 28.26
CA LYS A 213 0.05 -13.43 27.65
C LYS A 213 0.10 -13.38 26.13
N LEU A 214 -0.23 -12.24 25.51
CA LEU A 214 -0.15 -12.08 24.05
C LEU A 214 1.29 -12.16 23.52
N MET A 215 2.25 -11.62 24.29
CA MET A 215 3.67 -11.78 23.98
C MET A 215 4.09 -13.25 23.99
N GLU A 216 3.78 -13.99 25.05
CA GLU A 216 4.08 -15.43 25.16
C GLU A 216 3.45 -16.24 24.02
N GLN A 217 2.22 -15.91 23.64
CA GLN A 217 1.56 -16.54 22.51
C GLN A 217 2.28 -16.24 21.18
N SER A 218 2.86 -15.04 21.01
CA SER A 218 3.68 -14.65 19.85
C SER A 218 4.92 -15.51 19.71
N PHE A 219 5.70 -15.64 20.78
CA PHE A 219 6.85 -16.55 20.81
C PHE A 219 6.46 -18.01 20.55
N LYS A 220 5.36 -18.49 21.17
CA LYS A 220 4.89 -19.87 20.99
C LYS A 220 4.44 -20.14 19.55
N ALA A 221 3.70 -19.24 18.93
CA ALA A 221 3.19 -19.43 17.56
C ALA A 221 4.33 -19.40 16.54
N LEU A 222 5.26 -18.45 16.69
CA LEU A 222 6.43 -18.31 15.83
C LEU A 222 7.47 -19.40 16.06
N GLN A 223 7.46 -20.08 17.22
CA GLN A 223 8.40 -21.14 17.58
C GLN A 223 9.86 -20.67 17.51
N VAL A 224 10.15 -19.51 18.11
CA VAL A 224 11.48 -18.90 18.15
C VAL A 224 11.88 -18.51 19.57
N ASP A 225 13.18 -18.47 19.84
CA ASP A 225 13.73 -18.05 21.13
C ASP A 225 13.90 -16.52 21.24
N TYR A 226 14.07 -15.84 20.11
CA TYR A 226 14.26 -14.40 20.03
C TYR A 226 13.59 -13.78 18.80
N ILE A 227 13.29 -12.48 18.91
CA ILE A 227 12.72 -11.62 17.88
C ILE A 227 13.70 -10.47 17.64
N ASP A 228 14.02 -10.19 16.37
CA ASP A 228 14.97 -9.12 16.03
C ASP A 228 14.32 -7.75 16.22
N LEU A 229 13.10 -7.60 15.73
CA LEU A 229 12.35 -6.35 15.75
C LEU A 229 10.98 -6.56 16.40
N PHE A 230 10.77 -6.02 17.60
CA PHE A 230 9.42 -5.98 18.20
C PHE A 230 8.83 -4.58 18.04
N ALA A 231 7.57 -4.49 17.63
CA ALA A 231 6.85 -3.21 17.66
C ALA A 231 5.53 -3.28 18.44
N PHE A 232 5.23 -2.22 19.19
CA PHE A 232 3.88 -2.02 19.71
C PHE A 232 2.93 -1.74 18.55
N HIS A 233 1.87 -2.55 18.43
CA HIS A 233 0.99 -2.50 17.28
C HIS A 233 -0.08 -1.42 17.44
N GLY A 234 -0.14 -0.49 16.48
CA GLY A 234 -1.28 0.40 16.30
C GLY A 234 -1.40 1.44 17.40
N LEU A 235 -0.29 2.12 17.74
CA LEU A 235 -0.28 3.27 18.66
C LEU A 235 -0.96 4.46 17.97
N ASN A 236 -2.26 4.59 18.16
CA ASN A 236 -3.16 5.44 17.42
C ASN A 236 -3.82 6.54 18.25
N GLY A 237 -3.84 6.42 19.58
CA GLY A 237 -4.39 7.46 20.45
C GLY A 237 -3.80 7.50 21.86
N ASP A 238 -4.11 8.56 22.60
CA ASP A 238 -3.50 8.85 23.89
C ASP A 238 -3.85 7.82 24.99
N TRP A 239 -4.98 7.10 24.90
CA TRP A 239 -5.26 6.04 25.89
C TRP A 239 -4.20 4.93 25.87
N GLN A 240 -3.59 4.65 24.72
CA GLN A 240 -2.49 3.70 24.64
C GLN A 240 -1.21 4.23 25.25
N TRP A 241 -1.03 5.56 25.30
CA TRP A 241 0.08 6.17 26.02
C TRP A 241 0.06 5.77 27.50
N GLU A 242 -1.11 5.83 28.13
CA GLU A 242 -1.30 5.43 29.52
C GLU A 242 -1.03 3.93 29.73
N TRP A 243 -1.49 3.06 28.82
CA TRP A 243 -1.19 1.63 28.90
C TRP A 243 0.30 1.31 28.75
N MET A 244 1.00 2.14 27.97
CA MET A 244 2.42 1.99 27.69
C MET A 244 3.29 2.47 28.82
N PHE A 245 3.01 3.66 29.35
CA PHE A 245 3.94 4.40 30.23
C PHE A 245 3.34 4.82 31.57
N GLY A 246 2.03 4.67 31.76
CA GLY A 246 1.35 5.03 33.01
C GLY A 246 1.76 4.14 34.19
N ASP A 247 1.40 4.59 35.39
CA ASP A 247 1.75 3.99 36.67
C ASP A 247 0.53 3.42 37.43
N LYS A 248 -0.62 3.32 36.75
CA LYS A 248 -1.87 2.75 37.29
C LYS A 248 -1.69 1.33 37.84
N HIS A 249 -0.80 0.54 37.22
CA HIS A 249 -0.43 -0.81 37.63
C HIS A 249 1.05 -0.85 38.04
N LYS A 250 1.46 -1.89 38.78
CA LYS A 250 2.88 -2.07 39.19
C LYS A 250 3.85 -2.17 38.01
N GLU A 251 3.35 -2.68 36.89
CA GLU A 251 4.04 -2.80 35.60
C GLU A 251 3.18 -2.16 34.53
N ASN A 252 3.77 -1.79 33.40
CA ASN A 252 3.07 -1.34 32.20
C ASN A 252 3.62 -2.06 30.97
N CYS A 253 3.01 -1.82 29.80
CA CYS A 253 3.45 -2.52 28.58
C CYS A 253 4.93 -2.22 28.25
N TRP A 254 5.43 -1.03 28.57
CA TRP A 254 6.83 -0.67 28.37
C TRP A 254 7.79 -1.44 29.28
N SER A 255 7.51 -1.53 30.59
CA SER A 255 8.36 -2.25 31.54
C SER A 255 8.45 -3.74 31.17
N ILE A 256 7.35 -4.34 30.73
CA ILE A 256 7.32 -5.72 30.26
C ILE A 256 8.27 -5.89 29.07
N ILE A 257 8.21 -5.05 28.04
CA ILE A 257 9.10 -5.19 26.88
C ILE A 257 10.57 -4.95 27.24
N GLN A 258 10.86 -4.09 28.22
CA GLN A 258 12.22 -3.94 28.75
C GLN A 258 12.73 -5.24 29.38
N GLU A 259 11.89 -6.01 30.08
CA GLU A 259 12.28 -7.34 30.59
C GLU A 259 12.62 -8.32 29.46
N TYR A 260 11.81 -8.37 28.39
CA TYR A 260 12.08 -9.23 27.24
C TYR A 260 13.39 -8.83 26.53
N LYS A 261 13.69 -7.53 26.44
CA LYS A 261 14.96 -7.02 25.92
C LYS A 261 16.13 -7.39 26.83
N ALA A 262 16.00 -7.19 28.14
CA ALA A 262 17.02 -7.56 29.11
C ALA A 262 17.29 -9.09 29.14
N ALA A 263 16.27 -9.90 28.88
CA ALA A 263 16.38 -11.36 28.75
C ALA A 263 16.92 -11.82 27.37
N GLY A 264 17.27 -10.90 26.46
CA GLY A 264 17.78 -11.23 25.12
C GLY A 264 16.73 -11.77 24.14
N LYS A 265 15.44 -11.75 24.51
CA LYS A 265 14.34 -12.26 23.66
C LYS A 265 13.90 -11.26 22.60
N ILE A 266 14.18 -9.97 22.79
CA ILE A 266 13.90 -8.89 21.83
C ILE A 266 15.18 -8.08 21.64
N LYS A 267 15.61 -7.85 20.38
CA LYS A 267 16.82 -7.03 20.12
C LYS A 267 16.49 -5.54 20.04
N PHE A 268 15.54 -5.15 19.19
CA PHE A 268 15.14 -3.75 19.00
C PHE A 268 13.64 -3.54 19.19
N ILE A 269 13.27 -2.37 19.70
CA ILE A 269 11.90 -2.02 20.07
C ILE A 269 11.43 -0.84 19.22
N GLY A 270 10.33 -0.99 18.49
CA GLY A 270 9.70 0.05 17.70
C GLY A 270 8.21 0.20 17.99
N PHE A 271 7.52 0.92 17.11
CA PHE A 271 6.06 0.99 17.11
C PHE A 271 5.52 1.03 15.68
N SER A 272 4.27 0.60 15.50
CA SER A 272 3.50 0.84 14.29
C SER A 272 2.27 1.68 14.57
N THR A 273 1.84 2.47 13.60
CA THR A 273 0.80 3.46 13.83
C THR A 273 0.04 3.83 12.56
N HIS A 274 -1.25 4.07 12.74
CA HIS A 274 -2.12 4.82 11.84
C HIS A 274 -2.56 6.16 12.47
N GLY A 275 -2.02 6.50 13.64
CA GLY A 275 -2.41 7.64 14.45
C GLY A 275 -2.06 9.00 13.84
N PRO A 276 -2.54 10.08 14.49
CA PRO A 276 -2.30 11.44 14.04
C PRO A 276 -0.83 11.84 14.17
N THR A 277 -0.37 12.72 13.30
CA THR A 277 1.03 13.19 13.21
C THR A 277 1.59 13.70 14.55
N ASP A 278 0.78 14.41 15.36
CA ASP A 278 1.20 14.91 16.68
C ASP A 278 1.56 13.77 17.64
N LEU A 279 0.77 12.70 17.66
CA LEU A 279 1.04 11.51 18.48
C LEU A 279 2.30 10.79 18.01
N ILE A 280 2.49 10.65 16.69
CA ILE A 280 3.68 10.00 16.13
C ILE A 280 4.93 10.80 16.51
N ASN A 281 4.90 12.12 16.38
CA ASN A 281 5.98 13.01 16.79
C ASN A 281 6.27 12.86 18.29
N LYS A 282 5.23 12.88 19.14
CA LYS A 282 5.34 12.68 20.59
C LYS A 282 6.01 11.34 20.94
N LEU A 283 5.68 10.26 20.22
CA LEU A 283 6.30 8.94 20.40
C LEU A 283 7.79 8.94 19.99
N ILE A 284 8.12 9.55 18.85
CA ILE A 284 9.51 9.69 18.38
C ILE A 284 10.35 10.47 19.40
N GLU A 285 9.80 11.56 19.95
CA GLU A 285 10.47 12.45 20.90
C GLU A 285 10.75 11.83 22.27
N THR A 286 10.17 10.67 22.58
CA THR A 286 10.51 9.93 23.80
C THR A 286 11.94 9.39 23.79
N ASP A 287 12.56 9.27 22.61
CA ASP A 287 13.85 8.60 22.36
C ASP A 287 13.91 7.12 22.82
N LYS A 288 12.76 6.54 23.16
CA LYS A 288 12.64 5.15 23.65
C LYS A 288 12.71 4.11 22.53
N PHE A 289 12.31 4.47 21.32
CA PHE A 289 12.14 3.54 20.21
C PHE A 289 13.32 3.55 19.23
N ASP A 290 13.62 2.38 18.69
CA ASP A 290 14.69 2.10 17.73
C ASP A 290 14.27 2.38 16.28
N TYR A 291 13.01 2.12 15.95
CA TYR A 291 12.44 2.27 14.61
C TYR A 291 10.92 2.49 14.68
N ALA A 292 10.31 2.99 13.59
CA ALA A 292 8.87 3.12 13.47
C ALA A 292 8.34 2.66 12.11
N ASN A 293 7.16 2.05 12.15
CA ASN A 293 6.35 1.68 11.00
C ASN A 293 5.30 2.76 10.76
N VAL A 294 5.50 3.59 9.73
CA VAL A 294 4.67 4.78 9.43
C VAL A 294 4.13 4.79 8.01
N HIS A 295 3.14 5.63 7.74
CA HIS A 295 2.62 5.87 6.39
C HIS A 295 3.15 7.18 5.81
N HIS A 296 3.65 7.14 4.58
CA HIS A 296 3.94 8.30 3.74
C HIS A 296 4.01 7.83 2.29
N HIS A 297 3.41 8.56 1.34
CA HIS A 297 3.28 8.13 -0.07
C HIS A 297 3.23 9.33 -1.01
N PHE A 298 3.51 9.12 -2.30
CA PHE A 298 3.56 10.17 -3.32
C PHE A 298 2.22 10.90 -3.49
N CYS A 299 1.12 10.16 -3.32
CA CYS A 299 -0.23 10.71 -3.42
C CYS A 299 -0.69 11.34 -2.11
N GLY A 300 0.16 11.48 -1.09
CA GLY A 300 -0.22 11.84 0.28
C GLY A 300 -0.32 10.61 1.19
N SER A 301 -0.34 10.84 2.51
CA SER A 301 -0.43 9.78 3.54
C SER A 301 -1.80 9.07 3.53
N TYR A 302 -1.90 7.89 4.14
CA TYR A 302 -3.20 7.25 4.43
C TYR A 302 -4.16 8.16 5.22
N THR A 303 -3.58 9.03 6.05
CA THR A 303 -4.23 10.15 6.72
C THR A 303 -4.16 11.40 5.86
N ALA A 304 -4.33 11.38 4.52
CA ALA A 304 -4.16 12.55 3.66
C ALA A 304 -5.27 13.63 3.77
N SER A 305 -5.37 14.22 4.95
CA SER A 305 -4.49 15.35 5.23
C SER A 305 -3.87 15.12 6.59
N GLY A 306 -2.57 15.25 6.76
CA GLY A 306 -2.29 16.58 7.25
C GLY A 306 -2.81 16.84 8.67
N ASP A 307 -2.81 15.81 9.53
CA ASP A 307 -2.75 16.07 10.96
C ASP A 307 -1.43 16.78 11.31
N GLY A 308 -0.44 16.73 10.41
CA GLY A 308 0.72 17.61 10.42
C GLY A 308 0.36 19.06 10.08
N PRO A 309 1.16 20.03 10.57
CA PRO A 309 0.88 21.47 10.41
C PRO A 309 0.93 21.97 8.95
N ASP A 310 1.42 21.17 8.02
CA ASP A 310 1.61 21.50 6.60
C ASP A 310 0.58 20.86 5.67
N HIS A 311 -0.40 20.15 6.23
CA HIS A 311 -1.36 19.32 5.49
C HIS A 311 -0.72 18.19 4.64
N MET A 312 0.58 17.92 4.79
CA MET A 312 1.34 16.97 3.94
C MET A 312 1.49 15.56 4.56
N GLY A 313 0.70 15.26 5.60
CA GLY A 313 0.74 13.98 6.31
C GLY A 313 1.94 13.86 7.25
N ASN A 314 2.69 12.77 7.16
CA ASN A 314 3.73 12.41 8.15
C ASN A 314 5.14 12.89 7.80
N ILE A 315 5.27 13.93 6.96
CA ILE A 315 6.59 14.49 6.60
C ILE A 315 7.35 14.94 7.85
N SER A 316 6.68 15.65 8.77
CA SER A 316 7.31 16.08 10.02
C SER A 316 7.84 14.90 10.85
N CYS A 317 7.12 13.78 10.90
CA CYS A 317 7.57 12.55 11.55
C CYS A 317 8.88 12.04 10.91
N LEU A 318 8.94 11.97 9.58
CA LEU A 318 10.15 11.51 8.87
C LEU A 318 11.36 12.42 9.12
N ARG A 319 11.15 13.73 9.25
CA ARG A 319 12.22 14.68 9.64
C ARG A 319 12.71 14.39 11.07
N LYS A 320 11.81 14.24 12.05
CA LYS A 320 12.19 13.89 13.44
C LYS A 320 12.86 12.52 13.56
N MET A 321 12.45 11.56 12.73
CA MET A 321 13.10 10.25 12.64
C MET A 321 14.54 10.39 12.13
N LYS A 322 14.79 11.24 11.13
CA LYS A 322 16.14 11.52 10.62
C LYS A 322 17.05 12.12 11.69
N GLU A 323 16.56 13.10 12.42
CA GLU A 323 17.30 13.77 13.52
C GLU A 323 17.80 12.78 14.58
N ARG A 324 17.07 11.68 14.80
CA ARG A 324 17.36 10.65 15.82
C ARG A 324 18.03 9.41 15.27
N ASP A 325 18.42 9.42 14.00
CA ASP A 325 18.90 8.23 13.29
C ASP A 325 17.94 7.04 13.46
N MET A 326 16.64 7.28 13.45
CA MET A 326 15.63 6.25 13.71
C MET A 326 15.33 5.43 12.45
N GLY A 327 15.18 4.11 12.59
CA GLY A 327 14.79 3.26 11.46
C GLY A 327 13.40 3.62 10.94
N ALA A 328 13.30 3.97 9.65
CA ALA A 328 12.04 4.31 8.99
C ALA A 328 11.54 3.17 8.10
N PHE A 329 10.45 2.53 8.52
CA PHE A 329 9.78 1.47 7.81
C PHE A 329 8.43 1.99 7.29
N ILE A 330 8.26 2.11 5.97
CA ILE A 330 6.98 2.54 5.39
C ILE A 330 6.03 1.36 5.21
N ILE A 331 4.82 1.49 5.77
CA ILE A 331 3.77 0.48 5.70
C ILE A 331 2.70 0.80 4.63
N SER A 332 2.12 -0.27 4.10
CA SER A 332 1.10 -0.27 3.03
C SER A 332 1.43 0.61 1.82
N PRO A 333 2.65 0.54 1.26
CA PRO A 333 3.10 1.41 0.17
C PRO A 333 2.20 1.32 -1.07
N CYS A 334 1.63 0.15 -1.36
CA CYS A 334 0.76 -0.03 -2.54
C CYS A 334 -0.74 0.13 -2.26
N ASP A 335 -1.22 -0.30 -1.09
CA ASP A 335 -2.66 -0.30 -0.74
C ASP A 335 -3.14 1.07 -0.27
N LYS A 336 -2.43 1.63 0.71
CA LYS A 336 -2.73 2.97 1.23
C LYS A 336 -2.05 4.07 0.42
N GLY A 337 -0.95 3.76 -0.26
CA GLY A 337 -0.32 4.66 -1.24
C GLY A 337 -0.99 4.66 -2.61
N GLY A 338 -2.32 4.54 -2.67
CA GLY A 338 -3.08 4.77 -3.90
C GLY A 338 -3.72 3.56 -4.57
N LYS A 339 -3.76 2.39 -3.92
CA LYS A 339 -4.23 1.12 -4.54
C LYS A 339 -3.51 0.84 -5.88
N ILE A 340 -2.22 1.15 -5.95
CA ILE A 340 -1.43 1.15 -7.22
C ILE A 340 -1.18 -0.23 -7.82
N TYR A 341 -1.61 -1.31 -7.14
CA TYR A 341 -1.74 -2.65 -7.73
C TYR A 341 -3.00 -2.82 -8.59
N GLU A 342 -3.92 -1.86 -8.53
CA GLU A 342 -5.12 -1.73 -9.36
C GLU A 342 -5.19 -0.26 -9.84
N PRO A 343 -4.20 0.18 -10.65
CA PRO A 343 -4.10 1.59 -11.00
C PRO A 343 -5.20 1.97 -11.99
N SER A 344 -5.67 3.23 -11.91
CA SER A 344 -6.52 3.82 -12.93
C SER A 344 -5.79 3.88 -14.28
N GLN A 345 -6.55 3.95 -15.38
CA GLN A 345 -5.96 4.17 -16.72
C GLN A 345 -5.15 5.45 -16.78
N LYS A 346 -5.66 6.54 -16.19
CA LYS A 346 -4.96 7.83 -16.13
C LYS A 346 -3.66 7.76 -15.32
N LEU A 347 -3.64 7.10 -14.16
CA LEU A 347 -2.40 6.98 -13.39
C LEU A 347 -1.36 6.15 -14.16
N ARG A 348 -1.77 5.03 -14.75
CA ARG A 348 -0.86 4.17 -15.52
C ARG A 348 -0.29 4.89 -16.76
N SER A 349 -1.10 5.67 -17.47
CA SER A 349 -0.61 6.46 -18.62
C SER A 349 0.38 7.55 -18.19
N LEU A 350 0.23 8.10 -16.99
CA LEU A 350 1.13 9.10 -16.43
C LEU A 350 2.44 8.52 -15.87
N THR A 351 2.51 7.22 -15.57
CA THR A 351 3.77 6.58 -15.14
C THR A 351 4.52 5.94 -16.31
N LEU A 352 3.82 5.38 -17.29
CA LEU A 352 4.43 4.85 -18.51
C LEU A 352 4.89 5.98 -19.45
N PRO A 353 5.98 5.84 -20.22
CA PRO A 353 6.74 4.61 -20.48
C PRO A 353 7.83 4.28 -19.46
N ASP A 354 8.14 5.17 -18.52
CA ASP A 354 9.32 5.03 -17.66
C ASP A 354 9.23 3.84 -16.68
N CYS A 355 8.07 3.65 -16.05
CA CYS A 355 7.83 2.55 -15.14
C CYS A 355 6.32 2.29 -14.87
N GLU A 356 6.01 1.07 -14.45
CA GLU A 356 4.67 0.73 -13.96
C GLU A 356 4.38 1.39 -12.59
N PRO A 357 3.10 1.64 -12.23
CA PRO A 357 2.73 2.39 -11.02
C PRO A 357 3.32 1.85 -9.71
N MET A 358 3.37 0.52 -9.53
CA MET A 358 3.98 -0.08 -8.33
C MET A 358 5.48 0.17 -8.25
N ALA A 359 6.21 0.03 -9.35
CA ALA A 359 7.65 0.32 -9.40
C ALA A 359 7.92 1.81 -9.13
N PHE A 360 7.11 2.70 -9.71
CA PHE A 360 7.18 4.15 -9.42
C PHE A 360 6.95 4.44 -7.93
N GLY A 361 5.84 3.96 -7.35
CA GLY A 361 5.46 4.29 -5.98
C GLY A 361 6.49 3.87 -4.95
N LEU A 362 7.10 2.68 -5.12
CA LEU A 362 8.19 2.22 -4.27
C LEU A 362 9.47 3.03 -4.48
N ALA A 363 9.87 3.26 -5.74
CA ALA A 363 11.08 4.02 -6.05
C ALA A 363 10.99 5.47 -5.57
N TRP A 364 9.83 6.10 -5.64
CA TRP A 364 9.59 7.41 -5.06
C TRP A 364 9.87 7.42 -3.54
N LEU A 365 9.46 6.37 -2.82
CA LEU A 365 9.71 6.25 -1.38
C LEU A 365 11.18 6.00 -1.03
N TRP A 366 11.89 5.15 -1.78
CA TRP A 366 13.33 4.94 -1.55
C TRP A 366 14.16 6.20 -1.78
N ASN A 367 13.66 7.14 -2.58
CA ASN A 367 14.36 8.38 -2.91
C ASN A 367 13.84 9.61 -2.14
N LEU A 368 13.07 9.46 -1.06
CA LEU A 368 12.55 10.58 -0.24
C LEU A 368 13.63 11.60 0.12
N HIS A 369 14.78 11.14 0.62
CA HIS A 369 15.89 11.99 1.03
C HIS A 369 16.53 12.78 -0.14
N ARG A 370 16.30 12.36 -1.39
CA ARG A 370 16.76 13.08 -2.60
C ARG A 370 15.75 14.11 -3.06
N HIS A 371 14.48 13.94 -2.69
CA HIS A 371 13.43 14.93 -2.92
C HIS A 371 13.48 16.04 -1.85
N ASP A 372 13.74 15.67 -0.60
CA ASP A 372 13.93 16.58 0.53
C ASP A 372 15.03 16.04 1.47
N PRO A 373 16.21 16.68 1.54
CA PRO A 373 17.35 16.19 2.34
C PRO A 373 17.10 16.23 3.85
N HIS A 374 16.04 16.89 4.31
CA HIS A 374 15.69 16.95 5.73
C HIS A 374 14.89 15.73 6.21
N GLN A 375 14.41 14.88 5.29
CA GLN A 375 13.61 13.71 5.63
C GLN A 375 14.45 12.44 5.79
N ALA A 376 13.97 11.52 6.63
CA ALA A 376 14.51 10.17 6.67
C ALA A 376 14.27 9.49 5.33
N GLU A 377 15.25 8.72 4.88
CA GLU A 377 15.03 7.77 3.79
C GLU A 377 14.06 6.67 4.24
N ALA A 378 13.25 6.14 3.32
CA ALA A 378 12.51 4.93 3.58
C ALA A 378 13.48 3.75 3.52
N HIS A 379 13.94 3.28 4.68
CA HIS A 379 14.93 2.21 4.77
C HIS A 379 14.36 0.87 4.28
N THR A 380 13.06 0.65 4.46
CA THR A 380 12.36 -0.51 3.90
C THR A 380 10.86 -0.27 3.72
N LEU A 381 10.26 -1.01 2.79
CA LEU A 381 8.85 -0.97 2.39
C LEU A 381 8.21 -2.35 2.52
N THR A 382 7.04 -2.46 3.16
CA THR A 382 6.35 -3.76 3.34
C THR A 382 5.60 -4.16 2.07
N ILE A 383 5.80 -5.39 1.62
CA ILE A 383 5.12 -5.97 0.46
C ILE A 383 4.34 -7.20 0.90
N GLY A 384 3.02 -7.09 0.81
CA GLY A 384 2.12 -8.22 1.05
C GLY A 384 1.94 -9.06 -0.20
N ALA A 385 2.65 -10.18 -0.29
CA ALA A 385 2.50 -11.15 -1.36
C ALA A 385 1.45 -12.20 -0.98
N ALA A 386 0.57 -12.55 -1.92
CA ALA A 386 -0.33 -13.70 -1.76
C ALA A 386 0.16 -14.94 -2.54
N ARG A 387 1.13 -14.77 -3.44
CA ARG A 387 1.80 -15.84 -4.19
C ARG A 387 3.22 -15.41 -4.56
N PRO A 388 4.11 -16.33 -4.96
CA PRO A 388 5.51 -16.02 -5.24
C PRO A 388 5.72 -14.90 -6.28
N SER A 389 4.99 -14.90 -7.39
CA SER A 389 5.18 -13.91 -8.47
C SER A 389 4.77 -12.47 -8.13
N ASP A 390 4.03 -12.25 -7.03
CA ASP A 390 3.70 -10.91 -6.56
C ASP A 390 4.96 -10.13 -6.12
N LEU A 391 6.05 -10.83 -5.80
CA LEU A 391 7.35 -10.23 -5.44
C LEU A 391 8.15 -9.79 -6.67
N ASP A 392 7.95 -10.41 -7.83
CA ASP A 392 8.85 -10.32 -8.98
C ASP A 392 9.09 -8.89 -9.47
N GLN A 393 8.01 -8.13 -9.75
CA GLN A 393 8.13 -6.77 -10.28
C GLN A 393 8.81 -5.82 -9.27
N LEU A 394 8.58 -6.06 -7.99
CA LEU A 394 9.07 -5.22 -6.91
C LEU A 394 10.53 -5.54 -6.60
N ALA A 395 10.92 -6.81 -6.65
CA ALA A 395 12.30 -7.23 -6.59
C ALA A 395 13.11 -6.66 -7.76
N VAL A 396 12.56 -6.68 -8.98
CA VAL A 396 13.17 -6.02 -10.16
C VAL A 396 13.33 -4.52 -9.91
N ALA A 397 12.29 -3.82 -9.46
CA ALA A 397 12.37 -2.39 -9.18
C ALA A 397 13.41 -2.06 -8.10
N ALA A 398 13.48 -2.85 -7.03
CA ALA A 398 14.48 -2.70 -5.97
C ALA A 398 15.90 -2.98 -6.46
N HIS A 399 16.07 -3.99 -7.31
CA HIS A 399 17.36 -4.31 -7.94
C HIS A 399 17.86 -3.15 -8.81
N LEU A 400 16.98 -2.58 -9.64
CA LEU A 400 17.28 -1.40 -10.46
C LEU A 400 17.52 -0.14 -9.60
N GLN A 401 16.82 0.00 -8.47
CA GLN A 401 17.08 1.07 -7.49
C GLN A 401 18.50 0.94 -6.90
N GLY A 402 18.95 -0.27 -6.59
CA GLY A 402 20.33 -0.52 -6.11
C GLY A 402 21.41 -0.14 -7.12
N LYS A 403 21.06 -0.03 -8.40
CA LYS A 403 21.92 0.42 -9.50
C LYS A 403 21.76 1.91 -9.84
N ASP A 404 20.95 2.63 -9.08
CA ASP A 404 20.52 4.03 -9.32
C ASP A 404 19.81 4.27 -10.67
N GLU A 405 19.26 3.22 -11.28
CA GLU A 405 18.56 3.31 -12.58
C GLU A 405 17.12 3.83 -12.46
N MET A 406 16.55 3.74 -11.25
CA MET A 406 15.16 4.14 -10.99
C MET A 406 14.99 5.64 -10.75
N PHE A 407 15.98 6.34 -10.19
CA PHE A 407 15.79 7.74 -9.79
C PHE A 407 15.53 8.71 -10.95
N PRO A 408 16.24 8.63 -12.11
CA PRO A 408 15.91 9.47 -13.25
C PRO A 408 14.45 9.26 -13.73
N LYS A 409 13.98 8.01 -13.71
CA LYS A 409 12.59 7.65 -14.05
C LYS A 409 11.60 8.26 -13.06
N VAL A 410 11.90 8.18 -11.76
CA VAL A 410 11.09 8.81 -10.70
C VAL A 410 10.98 10.31 -10.94
N VAL A 411 12.07 11.02 -11.23
CA VAL A 411 12.04 12.47 -11.51
C VAL A 411 11.13 12.78 -12.71
N THR A 412 11.25 12.03 -13.80
CA THR A 412 10.42 12.21 -15.00
C THR A 412 8.94 11.98 -14.70
N VAL A 413 8.60 10.88 -14.03
CA VAL A 413 7.21 10.55 -13.66
C VAL A 413 6.63 11.55 -12.69
N SER A 414 7.39 11.96 -11.66
CA SER A 414 6.96 12.97 -10.69
C SER A 414 6.60 14.29 -11.37
N LYS A 415 7.40 14.75 -12.35
CA LYS A 415 7.07 15.95 -13.13
C LYS A 415 5.77 15.79 -13.91
N ARG A 416 5.53 14.63 -14.52
CA ARG A 416 4.29 14.35 -15.27
C ARG A 416 3.07 14.31 -14.34
N LEU A 417 3.19 13.69 -13.18
CA LEU A 417 2.13 13.66 -12.17
C LEU A 417 1.82 15.06 -11.62
N GLN A 418 2.84 15.87 -11.35
CA GLN A 418 2.70 17.27 -10.91
C GLN A 418 2.05 18.11 -11.99
N GLN A 419 2.50 18.01 -13.25
CA GLN A 419 1.87 18.73 -14.36
C GLN A 419 0.41 18.33 -14.53
N ALA A 420 0.09 17.03 -14.45
CA ALA A 420 -1.29 16.56 -14.50
C ALA A 420 -2.17 17.07 -13.34
N GLN A 421 -1.60 17.33 -12.17
CA GLN A 421 -2.30 18.02 -11.08
C GLN A 421 -2.58 19.48 -11.46
N VAL A 422 -1.57 20.21 -11.93
CA VAL A 422 -1.70 21.62 -12.33
C VAL A 422 -2.70 21.77 -13.47
N ASP A 423 -2.67 20.90 -14.48
CA ASP A 423 -3.58 20.93 -15.62
C ASP A 423 -5.03 20.65 -15.20
N ALA A 424 -5.24 19.73 -14.25
CA ALA A 424 -6.57 19.32 -13.82
C ALA A 424 -7.19 20.24 -12.76
N LEU A 425 -6.36 20.92 -11.96
CA LEU A 425 -6.79 21.63 -10.75
C LEU A 425 -6.35 23.09 -10.71
N GLY A 426 -5.33 23.50 -11.45
CA GLY A 426 -4.71 24.82 -11.34
C GLY A 426 -3.79 24.96 -10.12
N GLN A 427 -2.68 25.67 -10.31
CA GLN A 427 -1.67 25.89 -9.26
C GLN A 427 -2.24 26.66 -8.06
N ASP A 428 -3.11 27.64 -8.32
CA ASP A 428 -3.78 28.47 -7.31
C ASP A 428 -4.55 27.63 -6.28
N TRP A 429 -5.19 26.55 -6.74
CA TRP A 429 -5.87 25.60 -5.88
C TRP A 429 -4.92 24.70 -5.13
N LEU A 430 -3.92 24.14 -5.81
CA LEU A 430 -2.94 23.27 -5.15
C LEU A 430 -2.23 23.99 -3.99
N ASP A 431 -1.97 25.29 -4.14
CA ASP A 431 -1.32 26.12 -3.13
C ASP A 431 -2.23 26.48 -1.94
N SER A 432 -3.55 26.44 -2.10
CA SER A 432 -4.48 27.01 -1.10
C SER A 432 -5.71 26.15 -0.77
N CYS A 433 -5.84 24.95 -1.34
CA CYS A 433 -7.05 24.14 -1.18
C CYS A 433 -7.34 23.71 0.27
N TYR A 434 -6.33 23.73 1.14
CA TYR A 434 -6.48 23.44 2.56
C TYR A 434 -6.59 24.70 3.45
N ASP A 435 -6.46 25.91 2.89
CA ASP A 435 -6.54 27.15 3.66
C ASP A 435 -7.89 27.28 4.36
N GLY A 436 -7.84 27.48 5.69
CA GLY A 436 -9.06 27.64 6.51
C GLY A 436 -9.87 26.36 6.71
N THR A 437 -9.35 25.20 6.27
CA THR A 437 -9.94 23.90 6.58
C THR A 437 -9.52 23.42 7.97
N ILE A 438 -10.30 22.51 8.56
CA ILE A 438 -10.06 21.97 9.90
C ILE A 438 -9.98 20.43 9.88
N LYS A 439 -9.33 19.86 10.90
CA LYS A 439 -9.20 18.41 11.06
C LYS A 439 -10.47 17.80 11.63
N ALA A 440 -10.67 16.50 11.47
CA ALA A 440 -11.83 15.81 12.05
C ALA A 440 -11.91 15.96 13.58
N LYS A 441 -10.76 16.09 14.27
CA LYS A 441 -10.74 16.36 15.73
C LYS A 441 -11.23 17.75 16.14
N ASP A 442 -11.14 18.72 15.22
CA ASP A 442 -11.52 20.11 15.46
C ASP A 442 -12.91 20.43 14.87
N SER A 443 -13.48 19.51 14.07
CA SER A 443 -14.83 19.63 13.49
C SER A 443 -15.92 19.39 14.53
N LEU A 444 -16.96 20.22 14.51
CA LEU A 444 -18.16 20.08 15.34
C LEU A 444 -18.89 18.75 15.08
N TYR A 445 -18.66 18.15 13.90
CA TYR A 445 -19.34 16.95 13.43
C TYR A 445 -18.39 15.78 13.15
N MET A 446 -17.10 15.91 13.50
CA MET A 446 -16.03 14.96 13.18
C MET A 446 -15.86 14.66 11.68
N VAL A 447 -16.23 15.58 10.80
CA VAL A 447 -16.16 15.35 9.35
C VAL A 447 -14.72 15.41 8.85
N GLU A 448 -14.36 14.47 7.97
CA GLU A 448 -13.04 14.39 7.33
C GLU A 448 -12.92 15.36 6.14
N HIS A 449 -13.01 16.67 6.42
CA HIS A 449 -13.08 17.72 5.40
C HIS A 449 -11.92 17.66 4.40
N ASN A 450 -10.72 17.51 4.91
CA ASN A 450 -9.52 17.54 4.09
C ASN A 450 -9.34 16.26 3.27
N GLN A 451 -9.85 15.12 3.76
CA GLN A 451 -9.84 13.88 3.00
C GLN A 451 -10.78 13.98 1.78
N LEU A 452 -11.89 14.72 1.89
CA LEU A 452 -12.76 14.99 0.73
C LEU A 452 -12.01 15.80 -0.34
N ILE A 453 -11.32 16.86 0.07
CA ILE A 453 -10.50 17.69 -0.84
C ILE A 453 -9.37 16.86 -1.47
N TRP A 454 -8.71 16.02 -0.68
CA TRP A 454 -7.67 15.13 -1.16
C TRP A 454 -8.18 14.07 -2.16
N MET A 455 -9.31 13.44 -1.86
CA MET A 455 -9.95 12.49 -2.77
C MET A 455 -10.34 13.18 -4.09
N TYR A 456 -10.89 14.39 -4.03
CA TYR A 456 -11.15 15.20 -5.22
C TYR A 456 -9.88 15.41 -6.04
N ASN A 457 -8.79 15.84 -5.40
CA ASN A 457 -7.50 16.06 -6.06
C ASN A 457 -6.97 14.76 -6.71
N CYS A 458 -6.99 13.64 -6.00
CA CYS A 458 -6.56 12.33 -6.50
C CYS A 458 -7.38 11.86 -7.72
N ILE A 459 -8.70 12.04 -7.70
CA ILE A 459 -9.57 11.65 -8.82
C ILE A 459 -9.31 12.57 -10.02
N LYS A 460 -9.30 13.89 -9.82
CA LYS A 460 -9.14 14.84 -10.93
C LYS A 460 -7.77 14.75 -11.59
N ALA A 461 -6.71 14.71 -10.78
CA ALA A 461 -5.34 14.66 -11.27
C ALA A 461 -5.00 13.31 -11.90
N TRP A 462 -5.33 12.20 -11.23
CA TRP A 462 -4.78 10.87 -11.56
C TRP A 462 -5.85 9.81 -11.80
N GLY A 463 -7.13 10.15 -11.75
CA GLY A 463 -8.22 9.20 -12.01
C GLY A 463 -8.41 8.14 -10.93
N MET A 464 -7.89 8.36 -9.71
CA MET A 464 -7.85 7.36 -8.64
C MET A 464 -9.21 7.13 -7.93
N LEU A 465 -10.28 6.89 -8.70
CA LEU A 465 -11.64 6.75 -8.20
C LEU A 465 -11.85 5.50 -7.35
N ALA A 466 -11.30 4.34 -7.76
CA ALA A 466 -11.41 3.12 -6.98
C ALA A 466 -10.77 3.28 -5.59
N PHE A 467 -9.60 3.92 -5.53
CA PHE A 467 -8.92 4.26 -4.28
C PHE A 467 -9.73 5.24 -3.44
N ALA A 468 -10.24 6.32 -4.03
CA ALA A 468 -11.08 7.30 -3.32
C ALA A 468 -12.36 6.66 -2.74
N LYS A 469 -13.03 5.77 -3.48
CA LYS A 469 -14.18 4.99 -2.99
C LYS A 469 -13.81 4.14 -1.78
N ASP A 470 -12.68 3.43 -1.84
CA ASP A 470 -12.20 2.61 -0.73
C ASP A 470 -11.88 3.46 0.52
N ARG A 471 -11.41 4.70 0.35
CA ARG A 471 -11.20 5.65 1.46
C ARG A 471 -12.53 6.18 1.99
N TYR A 472 -13.40 6.71 1.12
CA TYR A 472 -14.71 7.24 1.50
C TYR A 472 -15.57 6.21 2.27
N ASN A 473 -15.57 4.95 1.82
CA ASN A 473 -16.30 3.87 2.48
C ASN A 473 -15.86 3.61 3.93
N THR A 474 -14.61 3.95 4.28
CA THR A 474 -14.13 3.88 5.67
C THR A 474 -14.92 4.86 6.54
N PHE A 475 -15.07 6.10 6.08
CA PHE A 475 -15.82 7.14 6.78
C PHE A 475 -17.32 6.85 6.81
N VAL A 476 -17.88 6.25 5.76
CA VAL A 476 -19.28 5.77 5.76
C VAL A 476 -19.50 4.75 6.87
N ASN A 477 -18.56 3.80 7.05
CA ASN A 477 -18.66 2.82 8.12
C ASN A 477 -18.51 3.45 9.51
N ASN A 478 -17.62 4.43 9.68
CA ASN A 478 -17.49 5.18 10.93
C ASN A 478 -18.78 5.93 11.28
N THR A 479 -19.44 6.51 10.28
CA THR A 479 -20.69 7.27 10.45
C THR A 479 -21.81 6.43 11.07
N LYS A 480 -21.81 5.10 10.85
CA LYS A 480 -22.79 4.18 11.47
C LYS A 480 -22.65 4.09 12.99
N ASN A 481 -21.45 4.36 13.51
CA ASN A 481 -21.13 4.26 14.94
C ASN A 481 -20.99 5.63 15.61
N TYR A 482 -21.01 6.72 14.83
CA TYR A 482 -20.94 8.09 15.33
C TYR A 482 -22.18 8.46 16.15
N ASP A 483 -21.95 9.18 17.25
CA ASP A 483 -22.98 9.65 18.15
C ASP A 483 -22.79 11.14 18.45
N PRO A 484 -23.69 12.01 18.00
CA PRO A 484 -23.55 13.45 18.20
C PRO A 484 -23.74 13.88 19.67
N SER A 485 -24.16 12.97 20.57
CA SER A 485 -24.26 13.26 22.00
C SER A 485 -22.96 13.01 22.77
N LEU A 486 -22.00 12.30 22.16
CA LEU A 486 -20.71 11.98 22.75
C LEU A 486 -19.67 13.05 22.43
N THR A 487 -18.69 13.19 23.31
CA THR A 487 -17.49 13.99 23.05
C THR A 487 -16.67 13.41 21.87
N HIS A 488 -15.69 14.18 21.39
CA HIS A 488 -14.75 13.69 20.38
C HIS A 488 -14.07 12.40 20.84
N ASP A 489 -13.46 12.40 22.02
CA ASP A 489 -12.70 11.25 22.56
C ASP A 489 -13.60 10.01 22.78
N GLU A 490 -14.84 10.20 23.22
CA GLU A 490 -15.80 9.10 23.37
C GLU A 490 -16.20 8.51 22.00
N ASN A 491 -16.38 9.36 20.98
CA ASN A 491 -16.59 8.89 19.61
C ASN A 491 -15.35 8.21 19.05
N ILE A 492 -14.15 8.71 19.34
CA ILE A 492 -12.88 8.03 19.01
C ILE A 492 -12.84 6.64 19.65
N ASP A 493 -13.25 6.51 20.91
CA ASP A 493 -13.26 5.23 21.58
C ASP A 493 -14.27 4.26 20.95
N LYS A 494 -15.46 4.76 20.61
CA LYS A 494 -16.54 3.99 19.98
C LYS A 494 -16.22 3.56 18.54
N ILE A 495 -15.58 4.43 17.76
CA ILE A 495 -15.22 4.20 16.35
C ILE A 495 -13.86 3.50 16.22
N GLY A 496 -12.88 3.97 16.99
CA GLY A 496 -11.45 3.69 16.83
C GLY A 496 -10.91 2.48 17.60
N ARG A 497 -11.58 2.00 18.66
CA ARG A 497 -11.13 0.78 19.38
C ARG A 497 -11.37 -0.52 18.62
N GLY A 498 -12.21 -0.53 17.58
CA GLY A 498 -12.56 -1.72 16.79
C GLY A 498 -12.20 -1.68 15.29
N GLY A 499 -11.73 -0.54 14.77
CA GLY A 499 -11.54 -0.31 13.33
C GLY A 499 -10.14 -0.65 12.79
N TRP A 500 -10.09 -1.17 11.56
CA TRP A 500 -8.82 -1.40 10.84
C TRP A 500 -8.32 -0.09 10.21
N GLY A 501 -7.17 0.42 10.68
CA GLY A 501 -6.62 1.71 10.28
C GLY A 501 -7.33 2.86 11.00
N PHE A 502 -6.63 3.55 11.90
CA PHE A 502 -7.22 4.63 12.70
C PHE A 502 -7.43 5.89 11.86
N THR A 503 -8.66 6.12 11.42
CA THR A 503 -9.12 7.35 10.76
C THR A 503 -10.54 7.61 11.24
N PRO A 504 -10.72 8.27 12.39
CA PRO A 504 -11.95 8.19 13.16
C PRO A 504 -13.05 9.14 12.69
N GLY A 505 -12.81 9.99 11.69
CA GLY A 505 -13.83 10.90 11.22
C GLY A 505 -14.87 10.28 10.30
N VAL A 506 -15.88 11.08 9.98
CA VAL A 506 -17.13 10.66 9.31
C VAL A 506 -17.34 11.39 7.98
N VAL A 507 -18.32 10.93 7.21
CA VAL A 507 -18.75 11.64 6.00
C VAL A 507 -19.67 12.83 6.35
N PRO A 508 -19.82 13.81 5.44
CA PRO A 508 -20.84 14.84 5.59
C PRO A 508 -22.24 14.26 5.82
N GLN A 509 -22.95 14.84 6.80
CA GLN A 509 -24.29 14.47 7.27
C GLN A 509 -25.34 15.41 6.67
N ALA A 510 -26.53 14.88 6.42
CA ALA A 510 -27.63 15.65 5.84
C ALA A 510 -28.13 16.76 6.77
N GLY A 511 -28.51 17.91 6.20
CA GLY A 511 -29.10 19.03 6.94
C GLY A 511 -28.12 19.87 7.76
N LYS A 512 -26.80 19.69 7.58
CA LYS A 512 -25.75 20.50 8.18
C LYS A 512 -25.15 21.47 7.16
N ASP A 513 -24.84 22.69 7.59
CA ASP A 513 -24.14 23.69 6.78
C ASP A 513 -22.69 23.82 7.23
N TYR A 514 -21.85 22.93 6.70
CA TYR A 514 -20.42 22.91 7.00
C TYR A 514 -19.70 24.20 6.62
N PHE A 515 -20.23 25.01 5.68
CA PHE A 515 -19.60 26.25 5.24
C PHE A 515 -19.90 27.45 6.16
N VAL A 516 -20.79 27.24 7.13
CA VAL A 516 -21.08 28.17 8.23
C VAL A 516 -20.44 27.68 9.53
N ASP A 517 -20.49 26.37 9.78
CA ASP A 517 -20.00 25.78 11.03
C ASP A 517 -18.47 25.53 11.00
N ASP A 518 -18.04 24.48 10.29
CA ASP A 518 -16.66 23.97 10.32
C ASP A 518 -15.71 24.72 9.37
N LEU A 519 -16.23 25.21 8.25
CA LEU A 519 -15.46 25.73 7.12
C LEU A 519 -15.66 27.24 6.92
N ALA A 520 -16.08 27.96 7.97
CA ALA A 520 -16.23 29.41 7.95
C ALA A 520 -14.91 30.13 7.62
N GLY A 521 -13.76 29.55 8.01
CA GLY A 521 -12.42 30.10 7.78
C GLY A 521 -11.91 29.96 6.35
N ILE A 522 -12.59 29.24 5.47
CA ILE A 522 -12.16 29.06 4.08
C ILE A 522 -12.17 30.42 3.35
N PRO A 523 -11.07 30.80 2.68
CA PRO A 523 -11.02 32.02 1.88
C PRO A 523 -12.12 32.05 0.82
N GLU A 524 -12.74 33.22 0.60
CA GLU A 524 -13.85 33.38 -0.36
C GLU A 524 -13.49 32.88 -1.76
N LYS A 525 -12.23 33.09 -2.19
CA LYS A 525 -11.70 32.58 -3.47
C LYS A 525 -11.80 31.05 -3.63
N ASN A 526 -11.79 30.30 -2.53
CA ASN A 526 -11.77 28.83 -2.52
C ASN A 526 -13.14 28.23 -2.20
N ARG A 527 -14.07 29.00 -1.61
CA ARG A 527 -15.36 28.51 -1.11
C ARG A 527 -16.17 27.75 -2.17
N SER A 528 -16.29 28.29 -3.38
CA SER A 528 -17.03 27.63 -4.48
C SER A 528 -16.38 26.32 -4.92
N ARG A 529 -15.05 26.28 -5.01
CA ARG A 529 -14.28 25.10 -5.44
C ARG A 529 -14.24 24.01 -4.37
N VAL A 530 -14.19 24.37 -3.08
CA VAL A 530 -14.35 23.40 -1.99
C VAL A 530 -15.75 22.80 -2.02
N LYS A 531 -16.79 23.60 -2.27
CA LYS A 531 -18.14 23.07 -2.46
C LYS A 531 -18.23 22.12 -3.65
N GLU A 532 -17.61 22.45 -4.78
CA GLU A 532 -17.52 21.56 -5.94
C GLU A 532 -16.84 20.24 -5.56
N ALA A 533 -15.72 20.29 -4.84
CA ALA A 533 -15.00 19.10 -4.40
C ALA A 533 -15.88 18.17 -3.56
N TYR A 534 -16.68 18.74 -2.65
CA TYR A 534 -17.63 17.99 -1.82
C TYR A 534 -18.70 17.32 -2.67
N ASP A 535 -19.39 18.10 -3.48
CA ASP A 535 -20.47 17.61 -4.34
C ASP A 535 -19.95 16.52 -5.29
N PHE A 536 -18.75 16.70 -5.84
CA PHE A 536 -18.09 15.74 -6.72
C PHE A 536 -17.76 14.42 -6.02
N VAL A 537 -17.11 14.47 -4.85
CA VAL A 537 -16.72 13.26 -4.11
C VAL A 537 -17.93 12.54 -3.58
N MET A 538 -18.90 13.24 -2.99
CA MET A 538 -20.15 12.62 -2.51
C MET A 538 -20.93 11.98 -3.66
N LYS A 539 -20.98 12.61 -4.84
CA LYS A 539 -21.66 12.06 -6.02
C LYS A 539 -20.99 10.79 -6.55
N LEU A 540 -19.66 10.74 -6.58
CA LEU A 540 -18.93 9.61 -7.18
C LEU A 540 -18.60 8.49 -6.18
N CYS A 541 -18.43 8.82 -4.90
CA CYS A 541 -18.01 7.88 -3.86
C CYS A 541 -19.12 7.54 -2.86
N GLY A 542 -20.17 8.36 -2.76
CA GLY A 542 -21.28 8.15 -1.84
C GLY A 542 -22.08 6.86 -2.10
N PRO A 543 -22.73 6.30 -1.07
CA PRO A 543 -23.63 5.17 -1.23
C PRO A 543 -24.82 5.55 -2.11
N MET A 544 -25.34 4.59 -2.89
CA MET A 544 -26.57 4.83 -3.66
C MET A 544 -27.75 5.09 -2.70
N PRO A 545 -28.72 5.94 -3.08
CA PRO A 545 -29.97 6.08 -2.33
C PRO A 545 -30.62 4.71 -2.09
N ALA A 546 -31.05 4.46 -0.85
CA ALA A 546 -31.70 3.19 -0.48
C ALA A 546 -32.92 2.91 -1.38
N GLY A 547 -32.97 1.70 -1.96
CA GLY A 547 -34.04 1.26 -2.87
C GLY A 547 -33.59 0.70 -4.22
N LYS A 548 -32.28 0.60 -4.49
CA LYS A 548 -31.73 -0.04 -5.70
C LYS A 548 -30.49 -0.88 -5.37
N GLU A 549 -30.67 -1.94 -4.59
CA GLU A 549 -29.72 -3.05 -4.62
C GLU A 549 -29.86 -3.77 -5.97
N GLU A 550 -28.74 -4.11 -6.59
CA GLU A 550 -28.70 -4.91 -7.82
C GLU A 550 -29.28 -6.30 -7.51
N SER A 551 -30.55 -6.51 -7.87
CA SER A 551 -31.07 -7.87 -8.03
C SER A 551 -30.23 -8.55 -9.11
N LYS A 552 -29.34 -9.46 -8.70
CA LYS A 552 -28.93 -10.54 -9.60
C LYS A 552 -30.21 -11.22 -10.07
N SER A 553 -30.36 -11.36 -11.38
CA SER A 553 -31.54 -11.87 -12.10
C SER A 553 -32.70 -10.89 -12.25
N ALA A 554 -32.85 -10.33 -13.46
CA ALA A 554 -34.15 -10.14 -14.09
C ALA A 554 -33.99 -9.94 -15.60
N CYS A 555 -34.17 -11.02 -16.36
CA CYS A 555 -34.78 -10.92 -17.68
C CYS A 555 -36.27 -10.67 -17.46
N GLU A 556 -36.71 -9.42 -17.32
CA GLU A 556 -38.11 -9.06 -17.49
C GLU A 556 -38.20 -7.70 -18.20
N GLU A 557 -38.80 -7.72 -19.39
CA GLU A 557 -39.11 -6.55 -20.21
C GLU A 557 -40.22 -5.73 -19.53
N GLY A 558 -40.02 -4.42 -19.36
CA GLY A 558 -41.12 -3.49 -19.08
C GLY A 558 -40.92 -2.40 -18.02
N ALA A 559 -39.75 -2.26 -17.39
CA ALA A 559 -39.51 -1.15 -16.46
C ALA A 559 -38.97 0.10 -17.19
N ALA A 560 -39.58 1.26 -16.93
CA ALA A 560 -39.09 2.56 -17.42
C ALA A 560 -37.62 2.78 -16.98
N PRO A 561 -36.74 3.31 -17.84
CA PRO A 561 -35.35 3.50 -17.49
C PRO A 561 -35.26 4.46 -16.30
N GLY A 562 -34.76 3.96 -15.17
CA GLY A 562 -34.37 4.81 -14.05
C GLY A 562 -33.29 5.81 -14.49
N PRO A 563 -33.03 6.87 -13.72
CA PRO A 563 -31.97 7.82 -14.06
C PRO A 563 -30.66 7.06 -14.28
N GLU A 564 -30.09 7.18 -15.48
CA GLU A 564 -28.85 6.52 -15.86
C GLU A 564 -27.75 6.86 -14.86
N LYS A 565 -26.99 5.85 -14.41
CA LYS A 565 -25.75 6.08 -13.66
C LYS A 565 -24.90 7.06 -14.50
N PRO A 566 -24.31 8.12 -13.93
CA PRO A 566 -23.29 8.86 -14.65
C PRO A 566 -22.19 7.85 -15.02
N LYS A 567 -21.93 7.70 -16.32
CA LYS A 567 -20.88 6.79 -16.80
C LYS A 567 -19.55 7.24 -16.20
N THR A 568 -18.89 6.33 -15.48
CA THR A 568 -17.53 6.57 -14.99
C THR A 568 -16.61 6.80 -16.18
N PRO A 569 -15.90 7.95 -16.27
CA PRO A 569 -14.91 8.17 -17.30
C PRO A 569 -13.92 7.00 -17.36
N VAL A 570 -13.58 6.55 -18.55
CA VAL A 570 -12.60 5.48 -18.81
C VAL A 570 -11.26 5.83 -18.15
N ALA A 571 -10.88 7.10 -18.16
CA ALA A 571 -9.75 7.63 -17.42
C ALA A 571 -9.69 7.23 -15.93
N TYR A 572 -10.86 7.08 -15.31
CA TYR A 572 -11.01 6.78 -13.88
C TYR A 572 -11.25 5.29 -13.61
N GLN A 573 -11.44 4.50 -14.67
CA GLN A 573 -11.60 3.06 -14.57
C GLN A 573 -10.26 2.40 -14.28
N THR A 574 -10.33 1.26 -13.59
CA THR A 574 -9.18 0.39 -13.38
C THR A 574 -8.60 -0.03 -14.73
N SER A 575 -7.29 0.17 -14.90
CA SER A 575 -6.59 -0.22 -16.13
C SER A 575 -6.46 -1.73 -16.26
N TYR A 576 -6.14 -2.38 -15.14
CA TYR A 576 -6.14 -3.81 -14.94
C TYR A 576 -5.89 -4.08 -13.46
N GLU A 577 -6.01 -5.33 -13.10
CA GLU A 577 -5.78 -5.77 -11.75
C GLU A 577 -4.53 -6.64 -11.71
N LEU A 578 -3.53 -6.22 -10.94
CA LEU A 578 -2.47 -7.12 -10.47
C LEU A 578 -2.99 -8.06 -9.38
N LYS A 579 -4.32 -8.29 -9.31
CA LYS A 579 -5.00 -9.04 -8.25
C LYS A 579 -4.16 -10.28 -7.92
N PRO A 580 -3.69 -10.43 -6.66
CA PRO A 580 -3.27 -11.75 -6.20
C PRO A 580 -4.50 -12.62 -6.31
N TRP A 581 -4.57 -13.59 -7.24
CA TRP A 581 -5.65 -14.58 -7.45
C TRP A 581 -6.82 -14.47 -6.45
N LYS A 582 -7.59 -13.37 -6.48
CA LYS A 582 -8.36 -12.95 -5.28
C LYS A 582 -9.78 -13.45 -5.30
N ASP A 583 -10.06 -14.31 -6.27
CA ASP A 583 -11.22 -15.17 -6.27
C ASP A 583 -10.68 -16.59 -6.06
N TYR A 584 -10.61 -17.01 -4.79
CA TYR A 584 -10.60 -18.43 -4.43
C TYR A 584 -12.06 -18.92 -4.23
N PRO A 585 -12.84 -19.19 -5.30
CA PRO A 585 -13.71 -20.36 -5.34
C PRO A 585 -12.91 -21.63 -5.71
N ASP A 586 -11.76 -21.49 -6.37
CA ASP A 586 -11.03 -22.61 -6.99
C ASP A 586 -9.91 -23.19 -6.10
N ARG A 587 -10.18 -23.38 -4.80
CA ARG A 587 -9.43 -24.38 -3.98
C ARG A 587 -9.83 -25.83 -4.33
N HIS A 588 -10.65 -26.01 -5.36
CA HIS A 588 -11.32 -27.26 -5.71
C HIS A 588 -10.92 -27.83 -7.08
N TYR A 589 -9.77 -27.44 -7.64
CA TYR A 589 -9.18 -28.26 -8.70
C TYR A 589 -8.28 -29.32 -8.06
N PRO A 590 -8.67 -30.61 -8.11
CA PRO A 590 -7.77 -31.68 -7.74
C PRO A 590 -6.66 -31.69 -8.80
N TYR A 591 -5.44 -31.38 -8.38
CA TYR A 591 -4.24 -31.82 -9.09
C TYR A 591 -3.64 -32.96 -8.30
#